data_AF-A0A9W6G7D6-F1
#
_entry.id   AF-A0A9W6G7D6-F1
#
_cell.length_a   1.000
_cell.length_b   1.000
_cell.length_c   1.000
_cell.angle_alpha   90.00
_cell.angle_beta   90.00
_cell.angle_gamma   90.00
#
_symmetry.space_group_name_H-M   'P 1'
#
loop_
_entity.id
_entity.type
_entity.pdbx_description
1 polymer ?
#
loop_
_entity_poly.entity_id
_entity_poly.type
_entity_poly.pdbx_seq_one_letter_code
_entity_poly.pdbx_strand_id
1 'polypeptide(L)'
;MPDLPHGRAALGVPALLAALLLAGCAEPPDPIDRATAEAVLADNIASADQVEQALERVARLCVENLGFTVHPAATEYEEPTDIRGLLGEWVYSAPDPALPPEEIYGIRVDDPAITLMYEGADGEGVRTEPDPFTELPQGDQDAYFAAYYGSPGMEAETVQLPDVGESERAGGGCMREAEDALADGAYPDYLNHAGLAGARGGTDWAVDERVAEALHAWSDCMDDRGYDYAEPIHLRSALFSRAGDLKAAWQIEGSMSLEEAEAALAGEVVATAGDDAACHAASKLEDVQVAVFWEYLIAYVSAHEEAFYSFHKRAQDMQVRAQEVLAAGGL
;
A
#
# COMPACT_ATOMS: atom_id res chain seq x y z
N MET A 1 -24.38 -36.82 -69.01
CA MET A 1 -25.83 -36.95 -68.77
C MET A 1 -26.02 -37.30 -67.30
N PRO A 2 -26.91 -36.66 -66.53
CA PRO A 2 -27.49 -35.29 -66.58
C PRO A 2 -26.95 -34.45 -65.40
N ASP A 3 -26.71 -33.14 -65.52
CA ASP A 3 -27.64 -32.00 -65.62
C ASP A 3 -28.41 -31.63 -64.33
N LEU A 4 -28.32 -30.31 -64.03
CA LEU A 4 -29.20 -29.43 -63.25
C LEU A 4 -28.82 -29.13 -61.77
N PRO A 5 -29.12 -27.92 -61.23
CA PRO A 5 -29.31 -26.63 -61.89
C PRO A 5 -28.56 -25.45 -61.22
N HIS A 6 -28.22 -24.46 -62.06
CA HIS A 6 -27.87 -23.11 -61.66
C HIS A 6 -29.08 -22.40 -61.03
N GLY A 7 -28.99 -22.09 -59.73
CA GLY A 7 -29.91 -21.22 -59.00
C GLY A 7 -29.46 -19.76 -59.08
N ARG A 8 -30.38 -18.90 -59.54
CA ARG A 8 -30.19 -17.49 -59.84
C ARG A 8 -30.10 -16.59 -58.60
N ALA A 9 -29.25 -15.57 -58.73
CA ALA A 9 -29.30 -14.21 -58.20
C ALA A 9 -30.47 -13.82 -57.27
N ALA A 10 -30.09 -13.29 -56.10
CA ALA A 10 -30.79 -12.19 -55.45
C ALA A 10 -29.75 -11.12 -55.06
N LEU A 11 -29.57 -10.13 -55.94
CA LEU A 11 -28.88 -8.88 -55.63
C LEU A 11 -29.79 -8.08 -54.68
N GLY A 12 -29.63 -8.31 -53.38
CA GLY A 12 -30.16 -7.43 -52.35
C GLY A 12 -29.27 -6.21 -52.24
N VAL A 13 -29.83 -5.04 -52.58
CA VAL A 13 -29.22 -3.73 -52.33
C VAL A 13 -29.11 -3.55 -50.81
N PRO A 14 -27.92 -3.49 -50.19
CA PRO A 14 -27.83 -3.01 -48.83
C PRO A 14 -28.02 -1.50 -48.90
N ALA A 15 -29.12 -1.02 -48.35
CA ALA A 15 -29.30 0.37 -48.03
C ALA A 15 -28.13 0.81 -47.14
N LEU A 16 -27.21 1.58 -47.72
CA LEU A 16 -26.22 2.34 -46.97
C LEU A 16 -27.00 3.31 -46.07
N LEU A 17 -27.27 2.90 -44.83
CA LEU A 17 -27.57 3.83 -43.76
C LEU A 17 -26.27 4.60 -43.51
N ALA A 18 -26.18 5.76 -44.15
CA ALA A 18 -25.26 6.81 -43.74
C ALA A 18 -25.70 7.28 -42.35
N ALA A 19 -25.31 6.54 -41.31
CA ALA A 19 -25.27 7.05 -39.97
C ALA A 19 -24.21 8.15 -39.98
N LEU A 20 -24.69 9.39 -40.18
CA LEU A 20 -23.95 10.60 -39.90
C LEU A 20 -23.42 10.47 -38.46
N LEU A 21 -22.12 10.17 -38.37
CA LEU A 21 -21.30 10.41 -37.20
C LEU A 21 -21.41 11.90 -36.90
N LEU A 22 -22.47 12.30 -36.18
CA LEU A 22 -22.45 13.48 -35.35
C LEU A 22 -21.49 13.18 -34.21
N ALA A 23 -20.20 13.05 -34.54
CA ALA A 23 -19.11 13.30 -33.62
C ALA A 23 -19.18 14.79 -33.33
N GLY A 24 -20.17 15.17 -32.51
CA GLY A 24 -20.15 16.47 -31.86
C GLY A 24 -18.83 16.50 -31.12
N CYS A 25 -18.00 17.49 -31.44
CA CYS A 25 -16.88 17.87 -30.60
C CYS A 25 -17.47 18.30 -29.26
N ALA A 26 -17.82 17.33 -28.41
CA ALA A 26 -18.05 17.59 -27.01
C ALA A 26 -16.71 18.11 -26.50
N GLU A 27 -16.73 19.34 -26.02
CA GLU A 27 -15.60 19.90 -25.29
C GLU A 27 -15.22 18.88 -24.22
N PRO A 28 -13.95 18.47 -24.13
CA PRO A 28 -13.53 17.53 -23.10
C PRO A 28 -13.96 18.09 -21.74
N PRO A 29 -14.45 17.24 -20.83
CA PRO A 29 -14.80 17.70 -19.49
C PRO A 29 -13.63 18.46 -18.88
N ASP A 30 -13.93 19.54 -18.16
CA ASP A 30 -12.90 20.26 -17.41
C ASP A 30 -12.21 19.27 -16.47
N PRO A 31 -10.86 19.29 -16.38
CA PRO A 31 -10.15 18.41 -15.47
C PRO A 31 -10.60 18.68 -14.04
N ILE A 32 -10.67 17.63 -13.23
CA ILE A 32 -11.00 17.78 -11.81
C ILE A 32 -9.96 18.69 -11.15
N ASP A 33 -10.40 19.54 -10.22
CA ASP A 33 -9.46 20.34 -9.45
C ASP A 33 -8.72 19.50 -8.39
N ARG A 34 -7.59 20.01 -7.92
CA ARG A 34 -6.75 19.35 -6.90
C ARG A 34 -7.52 19.00 -5.63
N ALA A 35 -8.36 19.92 -5.12
CA ALA A 35 -9.06 19.69 -3.86
C ALA A 35 -10.09 18.56 -3.99
N THR A 36 -10.73 18.46 -5.15
CA THR A 36 -11.63 17.36 -5.48
C THR A 36 -10.87 16.04 -5.61
N ALA A 37 -9.75 16.02 -6.36
CA ALA A 37 -8.91 14.83 -6.49
C ALA A 37 -8.40 14.31 -5.13
N GLU A 38 -7.94 15.24 -4.28
CA GLU A 38 -7.48 14.98 -2.92
C GLU A 38 -8.57 14.36 -2.05
N ALA A 39 -9.76 14.96 -2.02
CA ALA A 39 -10.87 14.46 -1.22
C ALA A 39 -11.33 13.07 -1.65
N VAL A 40 -11.49 12.84 -2.97
CA VAL A 40 -11.95 11.54 -3.48
C VAL A 40 -10.90 10.45 -3.25
N LEU A 41 -9.62 10.75 -3.44
CA LEU A 41 -8.55 9.79 -3.17
C LEU A 41 -8.52 9.43 -1.67
N ALA A 42 -8.55 10.42 -0.78
CA ALA A 42 -8.58 10.20 0.68
C ALA A 42 -9.77 9.33 1.11
N ASP A 43 -10.97 9.60 0.59
CA ASP A 43 -12.17 8.80 0.88
C ASP A 43 -12.03 7.36 0.37
N ASN A 44 -11.45 7.17 -0.82
CA ASN A 44 -11.21 5.84 -1.38
C ASN A 44 -10.21 5.04 -0.56
N ILE A 45 -9.12 5.67 -0.10
CA ILE A 45 -8.14 5.02 0.77
C ILE A 45 -8.80 4.57 2.07
N ALA A 46 -9.50 5.47 2.76
CA ALA A 46 -10.18 5.15 4.01
C ALA A 46 -11.21 4.01 3.80
N SER A 47 -11.87 4.01 2.64
CA SER A 47 -12.80 2.94 2.27
C SER A 47 -12.10 1.60 2.04
N ALA A 48 -10.92 1.59 1.42
CA ALA A 48 -10.12 0.39 1.20
C ALA A 48 -9.60 -0.20 2.52
N ASP A 49 -9.06 0.64 3.40
CA ASP A 49 -8.61 0.25 4.75
C ASP A 49 -9.77 -0.39 5.55
N GLN A 50 -10.96 0.23 5.54
CA GLN A 50 -12.13 -0.34 6.19
C GLN A 50 -12.55 -1.71 5.63
N VAL A 51 -12.34 -1.95 4.32
CA VAL A 51 -12.58 -3.27 3.70
C VAL A 51 -11.51 -4.28 4.13
N GLU A 52 -10.24 -3.90 4.17
CA GLU A 52 -9.14 -4.76 4.66
C GLU A 52 -9.38 -5.16 6.13
N GLN A 53 -9.73 -4.22 7.00
CA GLN A 53 -10.12 -4.52 8.38
C GLN A 53 -11.38 -5.40 8.48
N ALA A 54 -12.32 -5.26 7.54
CA ALA A 54 -13.51 -6.10 7.49
C ALA A 54 -13.17 -7.54 7.07
N LEU A 55 -12.30 -7.71 6.06
CA LEU A 55 -11.76 -9.01 5.65
C LEU A 55 -11.03 -9.68 6.81
N GLU A 56 -10.15 -8.97 7.51
CA GLU A 56 -9.41 -9.50 8.66
C GLU A 56 -10.34 -10.02 9.75
N ARG A 57 -11.34 -9.23 10.15
CA ARG A 57 -12.31 -9.64 11.18
C ARG A 57 -13.08 -10.88 10.78
N VAL A 58 -13.47 -11.00 9.51
CA VAL A 58 -14.22 -12.14 8.99
C VAL A 58 -13.33 -13.38 8.88
N ALA A 59 -12.11 -13.24 8.37
CA ALA A 59 -11.12 -14.32 8.32
C ALA A 59 -10.79 -14.82 9.73
N ARG A 60 -10.60 -13.91 10.68
CA ARG A 60 -10.38 -14.25 12.09
C ARG A 60 -11.54 -15.04 12.70
N LEU A 61 -12.78 -14.61 12.47
CA LEU A 61 -13.96 -15.36 12.93
C LEU A 61 -13.97 -16.80 12.38
N CYS A 62 -13.61 -16.99 11.11
CA CYS A 62 -13.48 -18.32 10.52
C CYS A 62 -12.40 -19.15 11.22
N VAL A 63 -11.22 -18.58 11.49
CA VAL A 63 -10.14 -19.27 12.20
C VAL A 63 -10.52 -19.60 13.65
N GLU A 64 -11.25 -18.72 14.33
CA GLU A 64 -11.81 -18.97 15.67
C GLU A 64 -12.81 -20.13 15.66
N ASN A 65 -13.66 -20.22 14.63
CA ASN A 65 -14.59 -21.33 14.44
C ASN A 65 -13.89 -22.68 14.18
N LEU A 66 -12.64 -22.65 13.70
CA LEU A 66 -11.78 -23.83 13.58
C LEU A 66 -11.07 -24.20 14.91
N GLY A 67 -11.25 -23.40 15.96
CA GLY A 67 -10.79 -23.68 17.33
C GLY A 67 -9.48 -22.98 17.72
N PHE A 68 -8.92 -22.13 16.86
CA PHE A 68 -7.76 -21.31 17.21
C PHE A 68 -8.21 -20.14 18.10
N THR A 69 -7.53 -19.93 19.23
CA THR A 69 -7.88 -18.88 20.22
C THR A 69 -6.76 -17.87 20.46
N VAL A 70 -5.58 -18.15 19.92
CA VAL A 70 -4.41 -17.28 19.93
C VAL A 70 -4.16 -16.91 18.48
N HIS A 71 -4.13 -15.61 18.22
CA HIS A 71 -3.85 -15.05 16.90
C HIS A 71 -2.51 -14.34 16.96
N PRO A 72 -1.77 -14.27 15.84
CA PRO A 72 -0.67 -13.32 15.72
C PRO A 72 -1.12 -11.96 16.22
N ALA A 73 -0.25 -11.25 16.93
CA ALA A 73 -0.50 -9.84 17.19
C ALA A 73 -0.81 -9.20 15.84
N ALA A 74 -2.01 -8.64 15.70
CA ALA A 74 -2.29 -7.84 14.53
C ALA A 74 -1.21 -6.75 14.54
N THR A 75 -0.49 -6.58 13.42
CA THR A 75 0.06 -5.26 13.13
C THR A 75 -1.15 -4.34 13.27
N GLU A 76 -1.19 -3.56 14.36
CA GLU A 76 -2.23 -2.56 14.53
C GLU A 76 -2.26 -1.81 13.21
N TYR A 77 -3.37 -1.91 12.48
CA TYR A 77 -3.52 -1.14 11.26
C TYR A 77 -3.40 0.31 11.70
N GLU A 78 -2.29 0.95 11.31
CA GLU A 78 -2.09 2.36 11.60
C GLU A 78 -3.34 3.10 11.13
N GLU A 79 -3.78 4.11 11.90
CA GLU A 79 -4.93 4.90 11.50
C GLU A 79 -4.73 5.35 10.05
N PRO A 80 -5.80 5.27 9.21
CA PRO A 80 -5.68 5.55 7.79
C PRO A 80 -4.97 6.88 7.62
N THR A 81 -3.80 6.79 7.01
CA THR A 81 -2.91 7.92 6.83
C THR A 81 -3.66 8.99 6.07
N ASP A 82 -3.50 10.25 6.49
CA ASP A 82 -3.94 11.36 5.64
C ASP A 82 -3.22 11.26 4.28
N ILE A 83 -3.61 12.10 3.31
CA ILE A 83 -2.95 12.04 2.00
C ILE A 83 -1.44 12.26 2.12
N ARG A 84 -0.94 12.94 3.16
CA ARG A 84 0.50 13.07 3.39
C ARG A 84 1.15 11.77 3.78
N GLY A 85 0.49 10.93 4.58
CA GLY A 85 0.98 9.59 4.90
C GLY A 85 0.87 8.62 3.72
N LEU A 86 -0.09 8.79 2.79
CA LEU A 86 -0.16 7.94 1.59
C LEU A 86 0.82 8.30 0.48
N LEU A 87 0.96 9.59 0.23
CA LEU A 87 2.04 10.10 -0.60
C LEU A 87 3.38 9.91 0.11
N GLY A 88 3.29 9.75 1.43
CA GLY A 88 4.28 9.24 2.34
C GLY A 88 5.55 10.07 2.35
N GLU A 89 6.56 9.37 2.86
CA GLU A 89 7.96 9.74 2.91
C GLU A 89 8.54 10.08 1.54
N TRP A 90 7.89 9.65 0.46
CA TRP A 90 8.36 9.83 -0.91
C TRP A 90 8.13 11.26 -1.42
N VAL A 91 6.97 11.85 -1.14
CA VAL A 91 6.62 13.22 -1.58
C VAL A 91 6.89 14.25 -0.49
N TYR A 92 6.59 13.91 0.77
CA TYR A 92 6.82 14.79 1.92
C TYR A 92 7.99 14.26 2.76
N SER A 93 9.18 14.21 2.15
CA SER A 93 10.39 13.65 2.78
C SER A 93 11.09 14.61 3.72
N ALA A 94 10.93 15.93 3.56
CA ALA A 94 11.62 16.91 4.37
C ALA A 94 10.98 16.98 5.77
N PRO A 95 11.68 16.58 6.84
CA PRO A 95 11.15 16.76 8.17
C PRO A 95 11.25 18.22 8.60
N ASP A 96 10.43 18.64 9.59
CA ASP A 96 10.67 19.89 10.30
C ASP A 96 11.71 19.65 11.41
N PRO A 97 12.96 20.15 11.28
CA PRO A 97 14.01 19.94 12.27
C PRO A 97 13.73 20.65 13.60
N ALA A 98 12.66 21.44 13.70
CA ALA A 98 12.21 22.05 14.95
C ALA A 98 11.32 21.12 15.80
N LEU A 99 10.87 19.99 15.26
CA LEU A 99 10.11 18.98 15.99
C LEU A 99 10.98 18.25 17.03
N PRO A 100 10.37 17.66 18.08
CA PRO A 100 11.06 16.69 18.94
C PRO A 100 11.74 15.59 18.10
N PRO A 101 12.93 15.09 18.50
CA PRO A 101 13.66 14.09 17.72
C PRO A 101 12.84 12.86 17.34
N GLU A 102 12.01 12.37 18.25
CA GLU A 102 11.10 11.24 18.03
C GLU A 102 9.99 11.53 16.99
N GLU A 103 9.71 12.80 16.70
CA GLU A 103 8.70 13.25 15.73
C GLU A 103 9.30 13.59 14.35
N ILE A 104 10.60 13.88 14.24
CA ILE A 104 11.26 14.30 12.99
C ILE A 104 11.10 13.24 11.88
N TYR A 105 11.34 11.97 12.20
CA TYR A 105 11.16 10.84 11.27
C TYR A 105 10.25 9.73 11.82
N GLY A 106 9.66 9.93 13.00
CA GLY A 106 8.90 8.91 13.72
C GLY A 106 9.74 7.76 14.27
N ILE A 107 11.07 7.90 14.33
CA ILE A 107 12.00 6.80 14.70
C ILE A 107 12.36 6.90 16.18
N ARG A 108 12.19 5.79 16.90
CA ARG A 108 12.57 5.66 18.31
C ARG A 108 13.39 4.40 18.55
N VAL A 109 14.22 4.40 19.59
CA VAL A 109 14.99 3.19 19.97
C VAL A 109 14.07 2.08 20.47
N ASP A 110 13.02 2.43 21.22
CA ASP A 110 12.06 1.48 21.79
C ASP A 110 10.86 1.19 20.88
N ASP A 111 10.95 1.57 19.60
CA ASP A 111 9.87 1.39 18.64
C ASP A 111 9.53 -0.10 18.47
N PRO A 112 8.25 -0.51 18.64
CA PRO A 112 7.82 -1.88 18.44
C PRO A 112 8.00 -2.38 16.99
N ALA A 113 7.99 -1.48 16.00
CA ALA A 113 8.27 -1.83 14.60
C ALA A 113 9.71 -2.31 14.40
N ILE A 114 10.64 -1.90 15.27
CA ILE A 114 12.03 -2.38 15.27
C ILE A 114 12.07 -3.75 15.97
N THR A 115 11.71 -4.80 15.23
CA THR A 115 11.88 -6.17 15.72
C THR A 115 13.35 -6.56 15.64
N LEU A 116 13.98 -6.80 16.79
CA LEU A 116 15.33 -7.36 16.82
C LEU A 116 15.24 -8.87 16.58
N MET A 117 16.03 -9.36 15.61
CA MET A 117 16.32 -10.79 15.47
C MET A 117 17.74 -11.02 15.97
N TYR A 118 17.89 -11.65 17.14
CA TYR A 118 19.20 -12.08 17.62
C TYR A 118 19.40 -13.55 17.33
N GLU A 119 20.43 -13.87 16.54
CA GLU A 119 20.85 -15.25 16.32
C GLU A 119 21.54 -15.77 17.59
N GLY A 120 20.88 -16.68 18.30
CA GLY A 120 21.41 -17.36 19.48
C GLY A 120 22.68 -18.17 19.18
N ALA A 121 23.35 -18.65 20.22
CA ALA A 121 24.56 -19.48 20.08
C ALA A 121 24.32 -20.81 19.32
N ASP A 122 23.05 -21.19 19.15
CA ASP A 122 22.54 -22.33 18.39
C ASP A 122 22.10 -21.98 16.95
N GLY A 123 22.13 -20.71 16.55
CA GLY A 123 21.68 -20.26 15.23
C GLY A 123 20.19 -19.92 15.16
N GLU A 124 19.45 -19.94 16.27
CA GLU A 124 18.02 -19.62 16.27
C GLU A 124 17.78 -18.13 16.58
N GLY A 125 17.02 -17.45 15.71
CA GLY A 125 16.64 -16.05 15.89
C GLY A 125 15.60 -15.89 17.01
N VAL A 126 15.93 -15.19 18.10
CA VAL A 126 14.99 -14.84 19.17
C VAL A 126 14.46 -13.43 18.97
N ARG A 127 13.12 -13.26 19.01
CA ARG A 127 12.45 -11.95 19.00
C ARG A 127 12.34 -11.37 20.40
N THR A 128 12.45 -10.05 20.54
CA THR A 128 12.46 -9.36 21.85
C THR A 128 11.08 -9.02 22.41
N GLU A 129 10.01 -9.12 21.62
CA GLU A 129 8.64 -8.79 22.06
C GLU A 129 7.79 -10.05 22.25
N PRO A 130 7.11 -10.21 23.40
CA PRO A 130 6.26 -11.36 23.66
C PRO A 130 4.97 -11.26 22.84
N ASP A 131 4.94 -11.91 21.69
CA ASP A 131 3.70 -12.24 20.98
C ASP A 131 3.24 -13.63 21.45
N PRO A 132 2.10 -13.76 22.16
CA PRO A 132 1.57 -15.05 22.60
C PRO A 132 1.45 -16.09 21.48
N PHE A 133 1.30 -15.64 20.23
CA PHE A 133 1.32 -16.53 19.07
C PHE A 133 2.70 -17.14 18.82
N THR A 134 3.77 -16.36 18.97
CA THR A 134 5.15 -16.86 18.83
C THR A 134 5.55 -17.81 19.96
N GLU A 135 4.83 -17.80 21.09
CA GLU A 135 5.00 -18.77 22.18
C GLU A 135 4.35 -20.14 21.87
N LEU A 136 3.53 -20.24 20.82
CA LEU A 136 2.93 -21.51 20.40
C LEU A 136 3.99 -22.46 19.82
N PRO A 137 3.84 -23.79 19.97
CA PRO A 137 4.65 -24.74 19.21
C PRO A 137 4.60 -24.46 17.71
N GLN A 138 5.73 -24.59 16.99
CA GLN A 138 5.80 -24.33 15.54
C GLN A 138 4.68 -25.02 14.75
N GLY A 139 4.34 -26.27 15.10
CA GLY A 139 3.26 -27.00 14.42
C GLY A 139 1.87 -26.37 14.60
N ASP A 140 1.61 -25.69 15.71
CA ASP A 140 0.35 -24.97 15.94
C ASP A 140 0.33 -23.64 15.17
N GLN A 141 1.48 -22.96 15.06
CA GLN A 141 1.65 -21.77 14.20
C GLN A 141 1.45 -22.14 12.72
N ASP A 142 2.07 -23.22 12.25
CA ASP A 142 1.91 -23.73 10.89
C ASP A 142 0.45 -24.11 10.61
N ALA A 143 -0.22 -24.75 11.57
CA ALA A 143 -1.63 -25.11 11.46
C ALA A 143 -2.53 -23.87 11.39
N TYR A 144 -2.22 -22.81 12.15
CA TYR A 144 -2.92 -21.53 12.09
C TYR A 144 -2.78 -20.90 10.70
N PHE A 145 -1.55 -20.75 10.21
CA PHE A 145 -1.32 -20.12 8.89
C PHE A 145 -1.92 -20.95 7.75
N ALA A 146 -1.89 -22.28 7.87
CA ALA A 146 -2.56 -23.17 6.92
C ALA A 146 -4.08 -22.99 6.92
N ALA A 147 -4.68 -22.72 8.09
CA ALA A 147 -6.11 -22.41 8.21
C ALA A 147 -6.42 -20.99 7.69
N TYR A 148 -5.55 -20.02 7.94
CA TYR A 148 -5.75 -18.62 7.61
C TYR A 148 -5.53 -18.35 6.09
N TYR A 149 -4.38 -18.71 5.52
CA TYR A 149 -4.02 -18.45 4.11
C TYR A 149 -4.23 -19.64 3.17
N GLY A 150 -4.46 -20.84 3.72
CA GLY A 150 -4.50 -22.09 2.98
C GLY A 150 -3.25 -22.95 3.18
N SER A 151 -3.34 -24.24 2.86
CA SER A 151 -2.24 -25.18 3.06
C SER A 151 -1.03 -24.84 2.18
N PRO A 152 0.21 -25.28 2.51
CA PRO A 152 1.41 -25.01 1.68
C PRO A 152 1.35 -25.49 0.22
N GLY A 153 0.35 -26.28 -0.18
CA GLY A 153 0.09 -26.66 -1.58
C GLY A 153 -0.95 -25.79 -2.29
N MET A 154 -1.52 -24.81 -1.60
CA MET A 154 -2.44 -23.79 -2.12
C MET A 154 -1.66 -22.49 -2.29
N GLU A 155 -0.95 -22.40 -3.42
CA GLU A 155 -0.24 -21.18 -3.80
C GLU A 155 -1.23 -20.00 -3.91
N ALA A 156 -0.74 -18.79 -3.61
CA ALA A 156 -1.50 -17.57 -3.88
C ALA A 156 -1.96 -17.54 -5.34
N GLU A 157 -3.19 -17.09 -5.57
CA GLU A 157 -3.71 -16.95 -6.92
C GLU A 157 -3.27 -15.60 -7.48
N THR A 158 -2.44 -15.62 -8.53
CA THR A 158 -2.13 -14.42 -9.31
C THR A 158 -3.33 -14.03 -10.16
N VAL A 159 -3.89 -12.86 -9.86
CA VAL A 159 -5.01 -12.25 -10.58
C VAL A 159 -4.46 -11.22 -11.56
N GLN A 160 -4.80 -11.38 -12.84
CA GLN A 160 -4.57 -10.37 -13.86
C GLN A 160 -5.65 -9.30 -13.75
N LEU A 161 -5.23 -8.09 -13.41
CA LEU A 161 -6.08 -6.92 -13.28
C LEU A 161 -5.92 -6.08 -14.55
N PRO A 162 -6.99 -5.94 -15.37
CA PRO A 162 -6.90 -5.34 -16.71
C PRO A 162 -6.19 -3.99 -16.78
N ASP A 163 -6.31 -3.18 -15.73
CA ASP A 163 -5.86 -1.79 -15.74
C ASP A 163 -4.68 -1.50 -14.81
N VAL A 164 -4.34 -2.43 -13.90
CA VAL A 164 -3.33 -2.21 -12.85
C VAL A 164 -2.25 -3.29 -12.79
N GLY A 165 -2.30 -4.30 -13.68
CA GLY A 165 -1.26 -5.32 -13.80
C GLY A 165 -1.61 -6.61 -13.08
N GLU A 166 -0.76 -7.07 -12.17
CA GLU A 166 -0.96 -8.33 -11.45
C GLU A 166 -1.13 -8.06 -9.96
N SER A 167 -1.99 -8.84 -9.32
CA SER A 167 -2.15 -8.85 -7.86
C SER A 167 -2.25 -10.28 -7.37
N GLU A 168 -1.96 -10.50 -6.10
CA GLU A 168 -2.09 -11.81 -5.47
C GLU A 168 -3.28 -11.79 -4.52
N ARG A 169 -4.02 -12.90 -4.49
CA ARG A 169 -5.05 -13.15 -3.49
C ARG A 169 -4.81 -14.49 -2.81
N ALA A 170 -5.40 -14.70 -1.64
CA ALA A 170 -5.21 -15.93 -0.89
C ALA A 170 -5.57 -17.17 -1.73
N GLY A 171 -4.68 -18.16 -1.73
CA GLY A 171 -4.88 -19.43 -2.44
C GLY A 171 -5.95 -20.32 -1.80
N GLY A 172 -6.23 -20.12 -0.50
CA GLY A 172 -7.25 -20.83 0.24
C GLY A 172 -7.44 -20.29 1.66
N GLY A 173 -7.96 -21.15 2.54
CA GLY A 173 -8.17 -20.84 3.94
C GLY A 173 -9.24 -19.77 4.20
N CYS A 174 -9.30 -19.33 5.45
CA CYS A 174 -10.28 -18.37 5.94
C CYS A 174 -10.18 -17.01 5.26
N MET A 175 -8.99 -16.57 4.82
CA MET A 175 -8.85 -15.32 4.08
C MET A 175 -9.54 -15.41 2.72
N ARG A 176 -9.33 -16.51 1.97
CA ARG A 176 -10.01 -16.73 0.69
C ARG A 176 -11.53 -16.79 0.86
N GLU A 177 -12.01 -17.48 1.89
CA GLU A 177 -13.44 -17.54 2.18
C GLU A 177 -14.01 -16.16 2.53
N ALA A 178 -13.29 -15.34 3.29
CA ALA A 178 -13.67 -13.96 3.57
C ALA A 178 -13.73 -13.10 2.31
N GLU A 179 -12.70 -13.13 1.46
CA GLU A 179 -12.67 -12.44 0.16
C GLU A 179 -13.90 -12.79 -0.69
N ASP A 180 -14.17 -14.09 -0.86
CA ASP A 180 -15.28 -14.58 -1.68
C ASP A 180 -16.64 -14.21 -1.07
N ALA A 181 -16.80 -14.28 0.26
CA ALA A 181 -18.05 -13.94 0.93
C ALA A 181 -18.37 -12.44 0.91
N LEU A 182 -17.36 -11.58 1.04
CA LEU A 182 -17.55 -10.13 1.05
C LEU A 182 -17.73 -9.55 -0.35
N ALA A 183 -17.02 -10.10 -1.34
CA ALA A 183 -17.09 -9.64 -2.72
C ALA A 183 -18.10 -10.41 -3.59
N ASP A 184 -18.89 -11.33 -3.03
CA ASP A 184 -19.81 -12.22 -3.77
C ASP A 184 -19.11 -12.98 -4.91
N GLY A 185 -17.90 -13.48 -4.62
CA GLY A 185 -17.02 -14.15 -5.58
C GLY A 185 -16.33 -13.22 -6.59
N ALA A 186 -16.60 -11.91 -6.57
CA ALA A 186 -16.03 -10.92 -7.46
C ALA A 186 -14.85 -10.16 -6.83
N TYR A 187 -14.03 -10.82 -6.00
CA TYR A 187 -12.87 -10.19 -5.37
C TYR A 187 -11.81 -9.67 -6.37
N PRO A 188 -11.49 -10.38 -7.48
CA PRO A 188 -10.65 -9.83 -8.55
C PRO A 188 -11.11 -8.46 -9.09
N ASP A 189 -12.41 -8.30 -9.29
CA ASP A 189 -12.98 -7.02 -9.75
C ASP A 189 -12.85 -5.94 -8.67
N TYR A 190 -12.94 -6.31 -7.39
CA TYR A 190 -12.65 -5.39 -6.28
C TYR A 190 -11.19 -4.95 -6.31
N LEU A 191 -10.23 -5.87 -6.47
CA LEU A 191 -8.81 -5.55 -6.55
C LEU A 191 -8.49 -4.61 -7.71
N ASN A 192 -9.08 -4.85 -8.90
CA ASN A 192 -8.90 -3.94 -10.05
C ASN A 192 -9.46 -2.54 -9.72
N HIS A 193 -10.67 -2.48 -9.16
CA HIS A 193 -11.28 -1.20 -8.77
C HIS A 193 -10.50 -0.48 -7.67
N ALA A 194 -10.00 -1.20 -6.65
CA ALA A 194 -9.20 -0.65 -5.57
C ALA A 194 -7.86 -0.12 -6.09
N GLY A 195 -7.20 -0.87 -6.99
CA GLY A 195 -5.96 -0.44 -7.62
C GLY A 195 -6.14 0.84 -8.43
N LEU A 196 -7.23 0.93 -9.21
CA LEU A 196 -7.60 2.13 -9.96
C LEU A 196 -7.93 3.30 -9.01
N ALA A 197 -8.85 3.09 -8.08
CA ALA A 197 -9.34 4.13 -7.17
C ALA A 197 -8.29 4.63 -6.16
N GLY A 198 -7.27 3.82 -5.88
CA GLY A 198 -6.11 4.19 -5.06
C GLY A 198 -4.90 4.65 -5.87
N ALA A 199 -5.01 4.74 -7.21
CA ALA A 199 -3.94 5.12 -8.13
C ALA A 199 -2.63 4.30 -8.02
N ARG A 200 -2.72 3.02 -7.60
CA ARG A 200 -1.55 2.17 -7.24
C ARG A 200 -0.60 1.84 -8.41
N GLY A 201 -1.00 2.04 -9.67
CA GLY A 201 -0.18 1.71 -10.84
C GLY A 201 -0.19 2.77 -11.95
N GLY A 202 -0.68 3.98 -11.65
CA GLY A 202 -1.16 4.88 -12.68
C GLY A 202 -0.40 6.17 -12.89
N THR A 203 0.51 6.53 -11.97
CA THR A 203 1.04 7.89 -11.93
C THR A 203 2.48 8.01 -12.35
N ASP A 204 3.32 6.96 -12.35
CA ASP A 204 4.74 6.96 -12.81
C ASP A 204 5.52 8.26 -12.56
N TRP A 205 5.15 9.02 -11.52
CA TRP A 205 5.55 10.41 -11.37
C TRP A 205 6.98 10.49 -10.84
N ALA A 206 7.39 9.46 -10.10
CA ALA A 206 8.72 9.32 -9.53
C ALA A 206 9.80 9.17 -10.60
N VAL A 207 9.45 8.73 -11.82
CA VAL A 207 10.38 8.63 -12.96
C VAL A 207 10.35 9.85 -13.89
N ASP A 208 9.57 10.88 -13.56
CA ASP A 208 9.57 12.15 -14.29
C ASP A 208 10.98 12.80 -14.22
N GLU A 209 11.47 13.28 -15.35
CA GLU A 209 12.82 13.86 -15.47
C GLU A 209 13.02 15.03 -14.49
N ARG A 210 11.97 15.80 -14.19
CA ARG A 210 12.03 16.90 -13.22
C ARG A 210 12.29 16.38 -11.81
N VAL A 211 11.62 15.29 -11.43
CA VAL A 211 11.80 14.65 -10.12
C VAL A 211 13.19 14.03 -10.04
N ALA A 212 13.64 13.34 -11.09
CA ALA A 212 14.98 12.76 -11.15
C ALA A 212 16.09 13.82 -11.03
N GLU A 213 15.95 14.97 -11.71
CA GLU A 213 16.91 16.08 -11.61
C GLU A 213 16.95 16.68 -10.19
N ALA A 214 15.78 16.88 -9.57
CA ALA A 214 15.71 17.40 -8.21
C ALA A 214 16.26 16.41 -7.17
N LEU A 215 15.99 15.11 -7.34
CA LEU A 215 16.55 14.04 -6.51
C LEU A 215 18.08 13.99 -6.62
N HIS A 216 18.62 14.07 -7.84
CA HIS A 216 20.06 14.09 -8.05
C HIS A 216 20.70 15.32 -7.37
N ALA A 217 20.10 16.50 -7.50
CA ALA A 217 20.58 17.71 -6.85
C ALA A 217 20.50 17.64 -5.30
N TRP A 218 19.47 16.99 -4.74
CA TRP A 218 19.38 16.70 -3.32
C TRP A 218 20.48 15.73 -2.88
N SER A 219 20.69 14.65 -3.63
CA SER A 219 21.69 13.62 -3.34
C SER A 219 23.10 14.20 -3.35
N ASP A 220 23.46 14.99 -4.37
CA ASP A 220 24.75 15.69 -4.45
C ASP A 220 24.95 16.63 -3.25
N CYS A 221 23.88 17.31 -2.82
CA CYS A 221 23.91 18.21 -1.66
C CYS A 221 24.14 17.47 -0.33
N MET A 222 23.62 16.25 -0.21
CA MET A 222 23.82 15.36 0.94
C MET A 222 25.23 14.75 0.93
N ASP A 223 25.76 14.38 -0.24
CA ASP A 223 27.16 13.92 -0.39
C ASP A 223 28.17 15.00 0.02
N ASP A 224 27.93 16.24 -0.39
CA ASP A 224 28.73 17.41 0.04
C ASP A 224 28.72 17.62 1.58
N ARG A 225 27.73 17.06 2.29
CA ARG A 225 27.62 17.08 3.75
C ARG A 225 28.17 15.84 4.43
N GLY A 226 28.65 14.86 3.66
CA GLY A 226 29.23 13.62 4.14
C GLY A 226 28.24 12.46 4.26
N TYR A 227 27.09 12.54 3.59
CA TYR A 227 26.08 11.49 3.55
C TYR A 227 25.98 10.86 2.15
N ASP A 228 26.11 9.55 2.05
CA ASP A 228 25.98 8.81 0.78
C ASP A 228 24.56 8.24 0.62
N TYR A 229 23.59 9.13 0.38
CA TYR A 229 22.19 8.76 0.17
C TYR A 229 21.77 9.10 -1.27
N ALA A 230 21.36 8.08 -2.02
CA ALA A 230 20.81 8.28 -3.36
C ALA A 230 19.41 8.92 -3.32
N GLU A 231 18.62 8.66 -2.27
CA GLU A 231 17.23 9.08 -2.13
C GLU A 231 16.88 9.30 -0.65
N PRO A 232 15.87 10.14 -0.30
CA PRO A 232 15.47 10.36 1.09
C PRO A 232 15.08 9.08 1.86
N ILE A 233 14.52 8.08 1.18
CA ILE A 233 14.19 6.80 1.82
C ILE A 233 15.43 6.05 2.33
N HIS A 234 16.58 6.22 1.68
CA HIS A 234 17.84 5.61 2.12
C HIS A 234 18.36 6.24 3.41
N LEU A 235 18.16 7.56 3.59
CA LEU A 235 18.43 8.26 4.84
C LEU A 235 17.57 7.69 5.97
N ARG A 236 16.26 7.61 5.77
CA ARG A 236 15.33 7.06 6.78
C ARG A 236 15.65 5.61 7.13
N SER A 237 15.94 4.79 6.12
CA SER A 237 16.37 3.40 6.31
C SER A 237 17.65 3.30 7.13
N ALA A 238 18.62 4.21 6.91
CA ALA A 238 19.86 4.26 7.68
C ALA A 238 19.60 4.64 9.15
N LEU A 239 18.72 5.62 9.42
CA LEU A 239 18.33 5.99 10.79
C LEU A 239 17.53 4.88 11.49
N PHE A 240 16.66 4.18 10.78
CA PHE A 240 15.91 3.05 11.33
C PHE A 240 16.85 1.88 11.69
N SER A 241 17.80 1.56 10.80
CA SER A 241 18.86 0.59 11.06
C SER A 241 19.68 0.97 12.29
N ARG A 242 20.05 2.26 12.40
CA ARG A 242 20.77 2.80 13.55
C ARG A 242 19.98 2.68 14.85
N ALA A 243 18.69 2.95 14.83
CA ALA A 243 17.82 2.74 15.98
C ALA A 243 17.76 1.25 16.39
N GLY A 244 17.76 0.33 15.42
CA GLY A 244 17.92 -1.11 15.64
C GLY A 244 19.21 -1.49 16.35
N ASP A 245 20.36 -0.97 15.90
CA ASP A 245 21.65 -1.20 16.55
C ASP A 245 21.65 -0.72 18.00
N LEU A 246 21.06 0.46 18.26
CA LEU A 246 20.94 1.05 19.59
C LEU A 246 19.97 0.24 20.47
N LYS A 247 18.86 -0.25 19.93
CA LYS A 247 17.92 -1.14 20.62
C LYS A 247 18.62 -2.45 21.01
N ALA A 248 19.47 -3.01 20.14
CA ALA A 248 20.27 -4.21 20.44
C ALA A 248 21.27 -3.98 21.57
N ALA A 249 22.01 -2.87 21.54
CA ALA A 249 22.96 -2.51 22.59
C ALA A 249 22.27 -2.34 23.96
N TRP A 250 21.07 -1.78 23.98
CA TRP A 250 20.25 -1.63 25.18
C TRP A 250 19.61 -2.95 25.66
N GLN A 251 18.83 -3.64 24.82
CA GLN A 251 17.99 -4.77 25.24
C GLN A 251 18.73 -6.10 25.31
N ILE A 252 19.70 -6.33 24.41
CA ILE A 252 20.38 -7.63 24.28
C ILE A 252 21.73 -7.60 24.98
N GLU A 253 22.58 -6.63 24.62
CA GLU A 253 23.95 -6.57 25.13
C GLU A 253 24.01 -6.02 26.56
N GLY A 254 23.05 -5.15 26.92
CA GLY A 254 23.09 -4.37 28.16
C GLY A 254 24.34 -3.48 28.25
N SER A 255 24.89 -3.07 27.10
CA SER A 255 26.10 -2.26 27.00
C SER A 255 25.83 -0.75 27.19
N MET A 256 24.56 -0.34 27.12
CA MET A 256 24.06 1.00 27.42
C MET A 256 22.64 0.97 28.00
N SER A 257 22.22 2.08 28.62
CA SER A 257 20.84 2.30 29.05
C SER A 257 19.95 2.80 27.90
N LEU A 258 18.62 2.68 28.04
CA LEU A 258 17.67 3.25 27.08
C LEU A 258 17.87 4.76 26.91
N GLU A 259 18.04 5.50 28.02
CA GLU A 259 18.25 6.96 27.99
C GLU A 259 19.51 7.34 27.19
N GLU A 260 20.61 6.58 27.34
CA GLU A 260 21.83 6.79 26.56
C GLU A 260 21.63 6.49 25.07
N ALA A 261 20.90 5.42 24.77
CA ALA A 261 20.57 5.02 23.40
C ALA A 261 19.67 6.06 22.70
N GLU A 262 18.61 6.52 23.38
CA GLU A 262 17.70 7.56 22.88
C GLU A 262 18.43 8.89 22.68
N ALA A 263 19.30 9.30 23.61
CA ALA A 263 20.09 10.51 23.47
C ALA A 263 21.07 10.43 22.29
N ALA A 264 21.65 9.25 22.03
CA ALA A 264 22.52 9.04 20.87
C ALA A 264 21.73 9.15 19.56
N LEU A 265 20.60 8.46 19.45
CA LEU A 265 19.73 8.53 18.26
C LEU A 265 19.24 9.96 18.01
N ALA A 266 18.76 10.65 19.05
CA ALA A 266 18.24 12.00 18.95
C ALA A 266 19.27 12.99 18.38
N GLY A 267 20.53 12.88 18.81
CA GLY A 267 21.61 13.71 18.27
C GLY A 267 21.86 13.48 16.78
N GLU A 268 21.87 12.22 16.34
CA GLU A 268 22.04 11.85 14.93
C GLU A 268 20.83 12.27 14.07
N VAL A 269 19.61 12.07 14.56
CA VAL A 269 18.36 12.47 13.90
C VAL A 269 18.31 14.00 13.70
N VAL A 270 18.55 14.79 14.74
CA VAL A 270 18.50 16.27 14.63
C VAL A 270 19.56 16.81 13.68
N ALA A 271 20.79 16.29 13.75
CA ALA A 271 21.86 16.72 12.84
C ALA A 271 21.50 16.41 11.38
N THR A 272 21.08 15.18 11.12
CA THR A 272 20.75 14.71 9.77
C THR A 272 19.53 15.45 9.20
N ALA A 273 18.49 15.68 10.01
CA ALA A 273 17.29 16.42 9.60
C ALA A 273 17.57 17.89 9.26
N GLY A 274 18.48 18.55 9.97
CA GLY A 274 18.88 19.92 9.65
C GLY A 274 19.55 20.02 8.28
N ASP A 275 20.38 19.03 7.95
CA ASP A 275 21.07 18.94 6.67
C ASP A 275 20.13 18.54 5.53
N ASP A 276 19.26 17.56 5.77
CA ASP A 276 18.22 17.10 4.86
C ASP A 276 17.26 18.23 4.47
N ALA A 277 16.72 18.96 5.46
CA ALA A 277 15.84 20.11 5.22
C ALA A 277 16.55 21.22 4.40
N ALA A 278 17.84 21.47 4.67
CA ALA A 278 18.62 22.43 3.89
C ALA A 278 18.83 21.97 2.44
N CYS A 279 19.03 20.67 2.21
CA CYS A 279 19.18 20.09 0.88
C CYS A 279 17.87 20.02 0.10
N HIS A 280 16.74 19.74 0.76
CA HIS A 280 15.40 19.87 0.17
C HIS A 280 15.15 21.30 -0.29
N ALA A 281 15.45 22.30 0.54
CA ALA A 281 15.26 23.70 0.17
C ALA A 281 16.18 24.14 -1.00
N ALA A 282 17.41 23.63 -1.06
CA ALA A 282 18.37 23.98 -2.12
C ALA A 282 18.02 23.34 -3.47
N SER A 283 17.61 22.07 -3.47
CA SER A 283 17.22 21.32 -4.67
C SER A 283 15.77 21.60 -5.10
N LYS A 284 14.95 22.12 -4.19
CA LYS A 284 13.48 22.22 -4.31
C LYS A 284 12.81 20.86 -4.51
N LEU A 285 13.40 19.80 -3.96
CA LEU A 285 12.93 18.43 -4.16
C LEU A 285 11.44 18.27 -3.82
N GLU A 286 11.03 18.69 -2.63
CA GLU A 286 9.63 18.57 -2.19
C GLU A 286 8.68 19.36 -3.11
N ASP A 287 9.00 20.62 -3.43
CA ASP A 287 8.18 21.46 -4.33
C ASP A 287 7.97 20.78 -5.70
N VAL A 288 9.04 20.19 -6.25
CA VAL A 288 9.00 19.49 -7.54
C VAL A 288 8.19 18.20 -7.43
N GLN A 289 8.45 17.36 -6.43
CA GLN A 289 7.73 16.11 -6.21
C GLN A 289 6.24 16.35 -6.02
N VAL A 290 5.85 17.31 -5.17
CA VAL A 290 4.45 17.68 -4.94
C VAL A 290 3.81 18.17 -6.25
N ALA A 291 4.47 19.04 -7.00
CA ALA A 291 3.91 19.57 -8.25
C ALA A 291 3.70 18.47 -9.31
N VAL A 292 4.72 17.64 -9.56
CA VAL A 292 4.64 16.54 -10.53
C VAL A 292 3.63 15.49 -10.08
N PHE A 293 3.65 15.11 -8.81
CA PHE A 293 2.70 14.16 -8.25
C PHE A 293 1.25 14.57 -8.54
N TRP A 294 0.90 15.82 -8.21
CA TRP A 294 -0.47 16.32 -8.41
C TRP A 294 -0.83 16.46 -9.88
N GLU A 295 0.11 16.83 -10.76
CA GLU A 295 -0.12 16.85 -12.20
C GLU A 295 -0.54 15.46 -12.72
N TYR A 296 0.22 14.42 -12.36
CA TYR A 296 -0.04 13.05 -12.79
C TYR A 296 -1.29 12.46 -12.12
N LEU A 297 -1.49 12.70 -10.82
CA LEU A 297 -2.67 12.21 -10.12
C LEU A 297 -3.96 12.83 -10.67
N ILE A 298 -3.99 14.15 -10.91
CA ILE A 298 -5.19 14.81 -11.45
C ILE A 298 -5.51 14.26 -12.85
N ALA A 299 -4.49 14.08 -13.70
CA ALA A 299 -4.67 13.48 -15.01
C ALA A 299 -5.21 12.04 -14.91
N TYR A 300 -4.67 11.27 -13.98
CA TYR A 300 -5.07 9.88 -13.74
C TYR A 300 -6.52 9.79 -13.23
N VAL A 301 -6.87 10.51 -12.17
CA VAL A 301 -8.22 10.49 -11.61
C VAL A 301 -9.23 11.00 -12.66
N SER A 302 -8.89 12.02 -13.44
CA SER A 302 -9.76 12.50 -14.53
C SER A 302 -10.00 11.42 -15.60
N ALA A 303 -8.99 10.59 -15.91
CA ALA A 303 -9.11 9.49 -16.86
C ALA A 303 -9.89 8.28 -16.30
N HIS A 304 -9.97 8.15 -14.97
CA HIS A 304 -10.57 7.02 -14.26
C HIS A 304 -11.72 7.43 -13.33
N GLU A 305 -12.40 8.55 -13.65
CA GLU A 305 -13.40 9.18 -12.78
C GLU A 305 -14.49 8.20 -12.29
N GLU A 306 -14.99 7.34 -13.18
CA GLU A 306 -15.99 6.32 -12.85
C GLU A 306 -15.49 5.32 -11.81
N ALA A 307 -14.23 4.87 -11.91
CA ALA A 307 -13.65 3.94 -10.95
C ALA A 307 -13.52 4.58 -9.57
N PHE A 308 -13.05 5.83 -9.52
CA PHE A 308 -12.90 6.58 -8.27
C PHE A 308 -14.24 6.78 -7.54
N TYR A 309 -15.31 7.20 -8.23
CA TYR A 309 -16.60 7.43 -7.56
C TYR A 309 -17.40 6.14 -7.29
N SER A 310 -17.24 5.11 -8.11
CA SER A 310 -17.94 3.84 -7.89
C SER A 310 -17.30 2.97 -6.82
N PHE A 311 -15.99 3.14 -6.56
CA PHE A 311 -15.26 2.37 -5.56
C PHE A 311 -15.85 2.52 -4.16
N HIS A 312 -16.13 3.76 -3.72
CA HIS A 312 -16.69 4.01 -2.39
C HIS A 312 -17.96 3.20 -2.12
N LYS A 313 -18.89 3.16 -3.08
CA LYS A 313 -20.11 2.36 -2.96
C LYS A 313 -19.80 0.87 -2.83
N ARG A 314 -18.87 0.36 -3.65
CA ARG A 314 -18.45 -1.04 -3.60
C ARG A 314 -17.84 -1.40 -2.24
N ALA A 315 -16.98 -0.55 -1.71
CA ALA A 315 -16.39 -0.73 -0.39
C ALA A 315 -17.46 -0.74 0.71
N GLN A 316 -18.44 0.17 0.66
CA GLN A 316 -19.58 0.17 1.58
C GLN A 316 -20.41 -1.12 1.51
N ASP A 317 -20.70 -1.61 0.30
CA ASP A 317 -21.45 -2.87 0.10
C ASP A 317 -20.68 -4.05 0.73
N MET A 318 -19.36 -4.12 0.57
CA MET A 318 -18.52 -5.14 1.22
C MET A 318 -18.49 -5.01 2.75
N GLN A 319 -18.44 -3.80 3.30
CA GLN A 319 -18.50 -3.59 4.74
C GLN A 319 -19.84 -4.00 5.35
N VAL A 320 -20.96 -3.67 4.68
CA VAL A 320 -22.30 -4.13 5.09
C VAL A 320 -22.32 -5.65 5.10
N ARG A 321 -21.78 -6.28 4.05
CA ARG A 321 -21.70 -7.74 3.96
C ARG A 321 -20.87 -8.35 5.10
N ALA A 322 -19.76 -7.72 5.46
CA ALA A 322 -18.94 -8.15 6.59
C ALA A 322 -19.72 -8.10 7.90
N GLN A 323 -20.48 -7.02 8.14
CA GLN A 323 -21.33 -6.91 9.32
C GLN A 323 -22.39 -8.02 9.37
N GLU A 324 -22.97 -8.40 8.23
CA GLU A 324 -23.93 -9.52 8.14
C GLU A 324 -23.27 -10.85 8.51
N VAL A 325 -22.09 -11.15 7.97
CA VAL A 325 -21.32 -12.37 8.27
C VAL A 325 -20.95 -12.44 9.75
N LEU A 326 -20.41 -11.34 10.30
CA LEU A 326 -20.02 -11.24 11.71
C LEU A 326 -21.24 -11.41 12.64
N ALA A 327 -22.40 -10.83 12.29
CA ALA A 327 -23.62 -10.98 13.07
C ALA A 327 -24.21 -12.41 13.00
N ALA A 328 -23.98 -13.13 11.91
CA ALA A 328 -24.39 -14.52 11.75
C ALA A 328 -23.50 -15.51 12.54
N GLY A 329 -22.28 -15.10 12.91
CA GLY A 329 -21.33 -15.92 13.65
C GLY A 329 -20.56 -16.93 12.78
N GLY A 330 -20.55 -16.76 11.47
CA GLY A 330 -19.78 -17.60 10.54
C GLY A 330 -20.00 -17.24 9.07
N LEU A 331 -19.08 -17.73 8.23
CA LEU A 331 -19.11 -17.68 6.76
C LEU A 331 -20.10 -18.70 6.17
#